data_AF-A0A6L8BAR0-F1
#
_entry.id   AF-A0A6L8BAR0-F1
#
_cell.length_a   1.000
_cell.length_b   1.000
_cell.length_c   1.000
_cell.angle_alpha   90.00
_cell.angle_beta   90.00
_cell.angle_gamma   90.00
#
_symmetry.space_group_name_H-M   'P 1'
#
loop_
_entity.id
_entity.type
_entity.pdbx_description
1 polymer ?
#
loop_
_entity_poly.entity_id
_entity_poly.type
_entity_poly.pdbx_seq_one_letter_code
_entity_poly.pdbx_strand_id
1 'polypeptide(L)'
;MRAAIMMPGEVADAVPDTLRLLDEFACNIGLAFQIRDDLLEVESDTEAIGKSVGSDKKNEKSTYPSILGADGARRRAGEVYGDAMTALDGLGEGASGLRWIADFIVRRSR
;
A
#
# COMPACT_ATOMS: atom_id res chain seq x y z
N MET A 1 -8.78 -3.28 3.83
CA MET A 1 -7.59 -4.10 4.12
C MET A 1 -7.39 -4.37 5.61
N ARG A 2 -7.40 -3.33 6.46
CA ARG A 2 -7.24 -3.45 7.92
C ARG A 2 -8.11 -4.51 8.61
N ALA A 3 -9.42 -4.51 8.36
CA ALA A 3 -10.33 -5.48 8.96
C ALA A 3 -9.95 -6.95 8.64
N ALA A 4 -9.48 -7.24 7.43
CA ALA A 4 -9.10 -8.60 7.03
C ALA A 4 -7.86 -9.12 7.77
N ILE A 5 -6.99 -8.24 8.25
CA ILE A 5 -5.79 -8.58 9.02
C ILE A 5 -6.10 -8.65 10.52
N MET A 6 -6.93 -7.74 11.02
CA MET A 6 -7.24 -7.67 12.46
C MET A 6 -8.21 -8.76 12.93
N MET A 7 -9.22 -9.12 12.13
CA MET A 7 -10.25 -10.08 12.55
C MET A 7 -9.68 -11.44 13.02
N PRO A 8 -8.72 -12.08 12.31
CA PRO A 8 -8.12 -13.32 12.80
C PRO A 8 -7.36 -13.16 14.12
N GLY A 9 -6.71 -12.00 14.34
CA GLY A 9 -5.99 -11.72 15.60
C GLY A 9 -6.94 -11.59 16.79
N GLU A 10 -8.06 -10.90 16.61
CA GLU A 10 -9.11 -10.76 17.64
C GLU A 10 -9.78 -12.11 17.95
N VAL A 11 -10.07 -12.92 16.92
CA VAL A 11 -10.66 -14.27 17.10
C VAL A 11 -9.70 -15.22 17.81
N ALA A 12 -8.39 -15.06 17.59
CA ALA A 12 -7.36 -15.88 18.22
C ALA A 12 -6.96 -15.41 19.63
N ASP A 13 -7.61 -14.36 20.16
CA ASP A 13 -7.28 -13.72 21.45
C ASP A 13 -5.77 -13.41 21.56
N ALA A 14 -5.23 -12.84 20.47
CA ALA A 14 -3.81 -12.54 20.40
C ALA A 14 -3.42 -11.51 21.47
N VAL A 15 -2.21 -11.68 22.02
CA VAL A 15 -1.68 -10.74 23.03
C VAL A 15 -1.69 -9.30 22.50
N PRO A 16 -1.95 -8.29 23.37
CA PRO A 16 -2.14 -6.90 22.93
C PRO A 16 -1.02 -6.33 22.06
N ASP A 17 0.23 -6.71 22.33
CA ASP A 17 1.39 -6.29 21.52
C ASP A 17 1.33 -6.85 20.09
N THR A 18 0.87 -8.09 19.92
CA THR A 18 0.66 -8.69 18.60
C THR A 18 -0.43 -7.95 17.84
N LEU A 19 -1.55 -7.62 18.48
CA LEU A 19 -2.63 -6.85 17.86
C LEU A 19 -2.16 -5.46 17.42
N ARG A 20 -1.35 -4.78 18.25
CA ARG A 20 -0.76 -3.48 17.90
C ARG A 20 0.13 -3.58 16.66
N LEU A 21 1.02 -4.58 16.62
CA LEU A 21 1.92 -4.79 15.48
C LEU A 21 1.15 -5.17 14.20
N LEU A 22 0.10 -5.98 14.31
CA LEU A 22 -0.79 -6.30 13.19
C LEU A 22 -1.53 -5.07 12.68
N ASP A 23 -1.94 -4.16 13.58
CA ASP A 23 -2.62 -2.93 13.21
C ASP A 23 -1.68 -1.95 12.49
N GLU A 24 -0.48 -1.75 13.02
CA GLU A 24 0.57 -0.95 12.40
C GLU A 24 0.91 -1.47 11.00
N PHE A 25 1.13 -2.78 10.88
CA PHE A 25 1.31 -3.44 9.60
C PHE A 25 0.14 -3.15 8.65
N ALA A 26 -1.09 -3.39 9.11
CA ALA A 26 -2.30 -3.27 8.31
C ALA A 26 -2.56 -1.85 7.79
N CYS A 27 -2.27 -0.83 8.61
CA CYS A 27 -2.42 0.57 8.23
C CYS A 27 -1.37 0.97 7.19
N ASN A 28 -0.11 0.62 7.44
CA ASN A 28 1.00 0.97 6.57
C ASN A 28 0.92 0.26 5.21
N ILE A 29 0.58 -1.02 5.20
CA ILE A 29 0.45 -1.78 3.94
C ILE A 29 -0.77 -1.34 3.12
N GLY A 30 -1.88 -1.02 3.78
CA GLY A 30 -3.06 -0.47 3.11
C GLY A 30 -2.78 0.87 2.45
N LEU A 31 -1.99 1.72 3.12
CA LEU A 31 -1.54 2.98 2.56
C LEU A 31 -0.58 2.79 1.39
N ALA A 32 0.40 1.88 1.50
CA ALA A 32 1.32 1.53 0.42
C ALA A 32 0.57 1.10 -0.85
N PHE A 33 -0.46 0.27 -0.68
CA PHE A 33 -1.30 -0.22 -1.76
C PHE A 33 -2.05 0.93 -2.46
N GLN A 34 -2.67 1.84 -1.71
CA GLN A 34 -3.38 2.98 -2.30
C GLN A 34 -2.45 3.89 -3.10
N ILE A 35 -1.28 4.23 -2.56
CA ILE A 35 -0.31 5.10 -3.25
C ILE A 35 0.14 4.46 -4.57
N ARG A 36 0.34 3.14 -4.56
CA ARG A 36 0.74 2.41 -5.77
C ARG A 36 -0.38 2.31 -6.80
N ASP A 37 -1.62 2.08 -6.37
CA ASP A 37 -2.78 2.07 -7.27
C ASP A 37 -2.95 3.43 -7.97
N ASP A 38 -2.86 4.53 -7.21
CA ASP A 38 -2.87 5.89 -7.75
C ASP A 38 -1.73 6.14 -8.76
N LEU A 39 -0.52 5.62 -8.49
CA LEU A 39 0.61 5.72 -9.41
C LEU A 39 0.37 4.96 -10.71
N LEU A 40 -0.17 3.74 -10.63
CA LEU A 40 -0.47 2.91 -11.79
C LEU A 40 -1.58 3.52 -12.66
N GLU A 41 -2.58 4.17 -12.05
CA GLU A 41 -3.64 4.90 -12.77
C GLU A 41 -3.02 6.03 -13.61
N VAL A 42 -2.16 6.85 -13.00
CA VAL A 42 -1.50 7.97 -13.68
C VAL A 42 -0.54 7.50 -14.78
N GLU A 43 0.28 6.48 -14.52
CA GLU A 43 1.21 5.93 -15.51
C GLU A 43 0.45 5.32 -16.71
N SER A 44 -0.63 4.58 -16.45
CA SER A 44 -1.48 3.99 -17.49
C SER A 44 -2.18 5.06 -18.34
N ASP A 45 -2.68 6.12 -17.72
CA ASP A 45 -3.27 7.25 -18.44
C ASP A 45 -2.23 7.92 -19.33
N THR A 46 -1.01 8.10 -18.84
CA THR A 46 0.08 8.73 -19.60
C THR A 46 0.47 7.91 -20.84
N GLU A 47 0.55 6.57 -20.71
CA GLU A 47 0.80 5.67 -21.84
C GLU A 47 -0.39 5.60 -22.82
N ALA A 48 -1.63 5.60 -22.32
CA ALA A 48 -2.83 5.59 -23.14
C ALA A 48 -3.02 6.89 -23.96
N ILE A 49 -2.62 8.04 -23.39
CA ILE A 49 -2.64 9.36 -24.06
C ILE A 49 -1.64 9.42 -25.24
N GLY A 50 -0.67 8.49 -25.32
CA GLY A 50 0.22 8.33 -26.47
C GLY A 50 -0.47 8.01 -27.81
N LYS A 51 -1.81 7.78 -27.83
CA LYS A 51 -2.57 7.53 -29.06
C LYS A 51 -3.57 8.60 -29.50
N SER A 52 -3.82 9.66 -28.74
CA SER A 52 -4.57 10.81 -29.26
C SER A 52 -4.43 12.02 -28.36
N VAL A 53 -3.81 13.07 -28.93
CA VAL A 53 -3.79 14.43 -28.40
C VAL A 53 -5.22 14.90 -28.12
N GLY A 54 -5.44 15.41 -26.90
CA GLY A 54 -6.58 16.26 -26.59
C GLY A 54 -7.70 15.55 -25.83
N SER A 55 -7.57 15.47 -24.51
CA SER A 55 -8.74 15.45 -23.64
C SER A 55 -8.37 16.12 -22.32
N ASP A 56 -9.00 17.26 -22.12
CA ASP A 56 -9.01 18.12 -20.96
C ASP A 56 -8.62 17.51 -19.61
N LYS A 57 -7.77 18.28 -18.91
CA LYS A 57 -7.78 18.47 -17.46
C LYS A 57 -9.11 18.08 -16.82
N LYS A 58 -9.19 16.88 -16.22
CA LYS A 58 -10.22 16.56 -15.22
C LYS A 58 -9.86 15.30 -14.46
N ASN A 59 -8.89 15.41 -13.57
CA ASN A 59 -8.89 14.62 -12.36
C ASN A 59 -8.61 15.57 -11.20
N GLU A 60 -9.67 16.23 -10.71
CA GLU A 60 -9.72 16.92 -9.41
C GLU A 60 -9.68 15.91 -8.23
N LYS A 61 -9.21 14.68 -8.47
CA LYS A 61 -8.90 13.76 -7.39
C LYS A 61 -7.58 14.18 -6.76
N SER A 62 -7.63 14.46 -5.47
CA SER A 62 -6.44 14.58 -4.63
C SER A 62 -5.85 13.18 -4.45
N THR A 63 -4.91 12.81 -5.32
CA THR A 63 -4.19 11.52 -5.30
C THR A 63 -2.76 11.76 -4.84
N TYR A 64 -2.07 10.71 -4.39
CA TYR A 64 -0.69 10.87 -3.94
C TYR A 64 0.25 11.45 -5.01
N PRO A 65 0.19 11.00 -6.28
CA PRO A 65 0.99 11.59 -7.35
C PRO A 65 0.64 13.05 -7.66
N SER A 66 -0.62 13.48 -7.50
CA SER A 66 -1.00 14.88 -7.76
C SER A 66 -0.51 15.85 -6.69
N ILE A 67 -0.34 15.38 -5.45
CA ILE A 67 0.17 16.18 -4.32
C ILE A 67 1.71 16.15 -4.24
N LEU A 68 2.31 14.96 -4.37
CA LEU A 68 3.75 14.75 -4.10
C LEU A 68 4.60 14.65 -5.37
N GLY A 69 3.97 14.62 -6.55
CA GLY A 69 4.62 14.18 -7.79
C GLY A 69 4.83 12.66 -7.81
N ALA A 70 5.05 12.10 -9.01
CA ALA A 70 5.22 10.66 -9.19
C ALA A 70 6.40 10.09 -8.37
N ASP A 71 7.56 10.77 -8.37
CA ASP A 71 8.72 10.33 -7.60
C ASP A 71 8.49 10.44 -6.09
N GLY A 72 7.81 11.50 -5.64
CA GLY A 72 7.45 11.68 -4.24
C GLY A 72 6.47 10.61 -3.75
N ALA A 73 5.48 10.26 -4.57
CA ALA A 73 4.56 9.16 -4.30
C ALA A 73 5.28 7.80 -4.27
N ARG A 74 6.20 7.52 -5.21
CA ARG A 74 7.00 6.28 -5.19
C ARG A 74 7.83 6.15 -3.92
N ARG A 75 8.50 7.24 -3.52
CA ARG A 75 9.27 7.28 -2.26
C ARG A 75 8.35 7.02 -1.07
N ARG A 76 7.20 7.71 -1.00
CA ARG A 76 6.25 7.56 0.10
C ARG A 76 5.72 6.13 0.20
N ALA A 77 5.41 5.50 -0.94
CA ALA A 77 5.00 4.09 -0.99
C ALA A 77 6.09 3.16 -0.43
N GLY A 78 7.35 3.41 -0.77
CA GLY A 78 8.50 2.67 -0.24
C GLY A 78 8.70 2.84 1.27
N GLU A 79 8.54 4.06 1.79
CA GLU A 79 8.63 4.36 3.23
C GLU A 79 7.58 3.56 4.02
N VAL A 80 6.30 3.71 3.66
CA VAL A 80 5.21 3.04 4.39
C VAL A 80 5.27 1.51 4.21
N TYR A 81 5.79 1.02 3.09
CA TYR A 81 6.09 -0.40 2.93
C TYR A 81 7.18 -0.87 3.91
N GLY A 82 8.26 -0.11 4.06
CA GLY A 82 9.33 -0.38 5.03
C GLY A 82 8.82 -0.37 6.48
N ASP A 83 7.95 0.57 6.82
CA ASP A 83 7.30 0.64 8.13
C ASP A 83 6.41 -0.58 8.38
N ALA A 84 5.69 -1.05 7.35
CA ALA A 84 4.90 -2.28 7.43
C ALA A 84 5.80 -3.51 7.70
N MET A 85 6.94 -3.63 7.01
CA MET A 85 7.87 -4.74 7.22
C MET A 85 8.48 -4.72 8.62
N THR A 86 8.84 -3.54 9.11
CA THR A 86 9.37 -3.35 10.48
C THR A 86 8.36 -3.81 11.53
N ALA A 87 7.06 -3.53 11.34
CA ALA A 87 6.02 -4.03 12.23
C ALA A 87 5.94 -5.57 12.25
N LEU A 88 6.15 -6.23 11.10
CA LEU A 88 6.20 -7.70 11.03
C LEU A 88 7.46 -8.30 11.66
N ASP A 89 8.57 -7.57 11.72
CA ASP A 89 9.78 -8.04 12.41
C ASP A 89 9.54 -8.23 13.91
N GLY A 90 8.68 -7.42 14.51
CA GLY A 90 8.21 -7.60 15.89
C GLY A 90 7.38 -8.88 16.12
N LEU A 91 6.84 -9.48 15.06
CA LEU A 91 6.06 -10.74 15.11
C LEU A 91 6.91 -11.99 14.81
N GLY A 92 8.18 -11.82 14.43
CA GLY A 92 9.10 -12.91 14.12
C GLY A 92 8.73 -13.72 12.85
N GLU A 93 9.18 -14.98 12.80
CA GLU A 93 9.02 -15.85 11.62
C GLU A 93 7.58 -16.25 11.32
N GLY A 94 6.69 -16.19 12.33
CA GLY A 94 5.25 -16.46 12.18
C GLY A 94 4.54 -15.52 11.20
N ALA A 95 5.13 -14.35 10.91
CA ALA A 95 4.60 -13.37 9.97
C ALA A 95 5.03 -13.57 8.50
N SER A 96 5.71 -14.68 8.17
CA SER A 96 6.16 -14.98 6.80
C SER A 96 5.04 -14.93 5.74
N GLY A 97 3.84 -15.42 6.06
CA GLY A 97 2.68 -15.31 5.17
C GLY A 97 2.23 -13.86 4.92
N LEU A 98 2.26 -13.01 5.95
CA LEU A 98 1.93 -11.59 5.83
C LEU A 98 2.98 -10.83 5.01
N ARG A 99 4.26 -11.17 5.17
CA ARG A 99 5.34 -10.63 4.33
C ARG A 99 5.12 -10.96 2.85
N TRP A 100 4.78 -12.22 2.56
CA TRP A 100 4.50 -12.65 1.19
C TRP A 100 3.31 -11.91 0.58
N ILE A 101 2.21 -11.74 1.32
CA ILE A 101 1.05 -10.97 0.86
C ILE A 101 1.43 -9.51 0.61
N ALA A 102 2.18 -8.89 1.52
CA ALA A 102 2.61 -7.50 1.38
C ALA A 102 3.47 -7.29 0.12
N ASP A 103 4.45 -8.17 -0.11
CA ASP A 103 5.24 -8.17 -1.33
C ASP A 103 4.36 -8.38 -2.57
N PHE A 104 3.41 -9.32 -2.53
CA PHE A 104 2.54 -9.64 -3.66
C PHE A 104 1.65 -8.46 -4.06
N ILE A 105 0.97 -7.83 -3.10
CA ILE A 105 0.02 -6.76 -3.40
C ILE A 105 0.73 -5.47 -3.76
N VAL A 106 1.88 -5.18 -3.12
CA VAL A 106 2.62 -3.96 -3.43
C VAL A 106 3.36 -4.17 -4.72
N ARG A 107 4.01 -5.31 -4.99
CA ARG A 107 4.82 -5.46 -6.22
C ARG A 107 4.05 -5.84 -7.47
N ARG A 108 2.75 -6.14 -7.39
CA ARG A 108 1.98 -6.45 -8.61
C ARG A 108 1.99 -5.26 -9.57
N SER A 109 2.36 -5.58 -10.80
CA SER A 109 2.24 -4.73 -11.98
C SER A 109 1.31 -5.48 -12.93
N ARG A 110 0.00 -5.45 -12.62
CA ARG A 110 -1.09 -6.18 -13.29
C ARG A 110 -0.89 -7.68 -13.51
#